data_AF-A0A3E3IZU0-F1
#
_entry.id   AF-A0A3E3IZU0-F1
#
_cell.length_a   1.000
_cell.length_b   1.000
_cell.length_c   1.000
_cell.angle_alpha   90.00
_cell.angle_beta   90.00
_cell.angle_gamma   90.00
#
_symmetry.space_group_name_H-M   'P 1'
#
loop_
_entity.id
_entity.type
_entity.pdbx_description
1 polymer ?
#
loop_
_entity_poly.entity_id
_entity_poly.type
_entity_poly.pdbx_seq_one_letter_code
_entity_poly.pdbx_strand_id
1 'polypeptide(L)' 'MNLGEMMKEERQRQGISQQTLADAAGVTKRAIVYWENGTRNMNVESADKVFKALHISVTIGEQ' A
#
# COMPACT_ATOMS: atom_id res chain seq x y z
N MET A 1 -13.88 -0.26 -2.90
CA MET A 1 -12.50 0.01 -3.37
C MET A 1 -11.56 -0.50 -2.31
N ASN A 2 -10.73 -1.51 -2.62
CA ASN A 2 -9.81 -2.07 -1.64
C ASN A 2 -8.45 -1.36 -1.75
N LEU A 3 -8.04 -0.64 -0.71
CA LEU A 3 -6.75 0.06 -0.66
C LEU A 3 -5.56 -0.88 -0.95
N GLY A 4 -5.68 -2.15 -0.54
CA GLY A 4 -4.67 -3.18 -0.81
C GLY A 4 -4.55 -3.54 -2.29
N GLU A 5 -5.65 -3.53 -3.05
CA GLU A 5 -5.63 -3.75 -4.50
C GLU A 5 -5.01 -2.56 -5.23
N MET A 6 -5.41 -1.33 -4.89
CA MET A 6 -4.82 -0.12 -5.46
C MET A 6 -3.31 -0.04 -5.22
N MET A 7 -2.89 -0.34 -3.98
CA MET A 7 -1.48 -0.43 -3.62
C MET A 7 -0.73 -1.46 -4.48
N LYS A 8 -1.33 -2.64 -4.70
CA LYS A 8 -0.73 -3.72 -5.50
C LYS A 8 -0.56 -3.31 -6.96
N GLU A 9 -1.61 -2.73 -7.56
CA GLU A 9 -1.61 -2.26 -8.95
C GLU A 9 -0.56 -1.17 -9.15
N GLU A 10 -0.50 -0.18 -8.26
CA GLU A 10 0.50 0.88 -8.29
C GLU A 10 1.93 0.32 -8.18
N ARG A 11 2.14 -0.56 -7.21
CA ARG A 11 3.44 -1.23 -7.01
C ARG A 11 3.89 -1.98 -8.27
N GLN A 12 2.97 -2.71 -8.90
CA GLN A 12 3.24 -3.43 -10.15
C GLN A 12 3.51 -2.48 -11.31
N ARG A 13 2.78 -1.36 -11.41
CA ARG A 13 3.02 -0.31 -12.41
C ARG A 13 4.41 0.30 -12.29
N GLN A 14 4.89 0.50 -11.07
CA GLN A 14 6.25 0.99 -10.79
C GLN A 14 7.33 -0.09 -10.92
N GLY A 15 6.97 -1.36 -11.10
CA GLY A 15 7.91 -2.47 -11.23
C GLY A 15 8.70 -2.81 -9.96
N ILE A 16 8.26 -2.33 -8.80
CA ILE A 16 8.97 -2.56 -7.53
C ILE A 16 8.47 -3.83 -6.82
N SER A 17 9.35 -4.44 -6.02
CA SER A 17 8.99 -5.64 -5.26
C SER A 17 8.18 -5.29 -3.99
N GLN A 18 7.50 -6.29 -3.41
CA GLN A 18 6.83 -6.12 -2.11
C GLN A 18 7.83 -5.76 -0.98
N GLN A 19 9.08 -6.25 -1.07
CA GLN A 19 10.12 -5.91 -0.09
C GLN A 19 10.55 -4.45 -0.25
N THR A 20 10.76 -3.99 -1.48
CA THR A 20 11.12 -2.60 -1.79
C THR A 20 10.07 -1.62 -1.26
N LEU A 21 8.78 -1.92 -1.47
CA LEU A 21 7.70 -1.11 -0.93
C LEU A 21 7.68 -1.13 0.60
N ALA A 22 7.89 -2.29 1.21
CA ALA A 22 7.94 -2.43 2.66
C ALA A 22 9.07 -1.59 3.27
N ASP A 23 10.26 -1.65 2.68
CA ASP A 23 11.43 -0.89 3.13
C ASP A 23 11.20 0.62 2.99
N ALA A 24 10.64 1.06 1.86
CA ALA A 24 10.31 2.47 1.62
C ALA A 24 9.21 3.01 2.55
N ALA A 25 8.21 2.19 2.88
CA ALA A 25 7.12 2.55 3.77
C ALA A 25 7.44 2.36 5.27
N GLY A 26 8.60 1.76 5.61
CA GLY A 26 8.99 1.46 6.98
C GLY A 26 8.07 0.43 7.65
N VAL A 27 7.59 -0.56 6.89
CA VAL A 27 6.71 -1.64 7.36
C VAL A 27 7.32 -2.99 7.04
N THR A 28 6.71 -4.07 7.53
CA THR A 28 7.18 -5.42 7.19
C THR A 28 6.65 -5.86 5.84
N LYS A 29 7.44 -6.63 5.07
CA LYS A 29 6.98 -7.30 3.83
C LYS A 29 5.71 -8.12 4.06
N ARG A 30 5.59 -8.76 5.23
CA ARG A 30 4.42 -9.55 5.61
C ARG A 30 3.15 -8.68 5.67
N ALA A 31 3.26 -7.44 6.14
CA ALA A 31 2.14 -6.49 6.14
C ALA A 31 1.68 -6.17 4.70
N ILE A 32 2.63 -5.88 3.79
CA ILE A 32 2.33 -5.67 2.36
C ILE A 32 1.59 -6.87 1.77
N VAL A 33 2.09 -8.10 1.97
CA VAL A 33 1.43 -9.32 1.49
C VAL A 33 0.01 -9.45 2.04
N TYR A 34 -0.18 -9.15 3.34
CA TYR A 34 -1.50 -9.26 3.95
C TYR A 34 -2.52 -8.28 3.38
N TRP A 35 -2.08 -7.06 3.07
CA TRP A 35 -2.91 -6.04 2.46
C TRP A 35 -3.20 -6.36 0.98
N GLU A 36 -2.19 -6.76 0.20
CA GLU A 36 -2.38 -7.14 -1.22
C GLU A 36 -3.31 -8.36 -1.40
N ASN A 37 -3.31 -9.27 -0.44
CA ASN A 37 -4.17 -10.46 -0.46
C ASN A 37 -5.52 -10.25 0.23
N GLY A 38 -5.80 -9.06 0.78
CA GLY A 38 -7.05 -8.77 1.49
C GLY A 38 -7.25 -9.53 2.81
N THR A 39 -6.21 -10.22 3.30
CA THR A 39 -6.28 -11.02 4.54
C THR A 39 -6.27 -10.16 5.81
N ARG A 40 -5.82 -8.90 5.72
CA ARG A 40 -5.93 -7.89 6.77
C ARG A 40 -6.28 -6.54 6.18
N ASN A 41 -7.05 -5.78 6.93
CA ASN A 41 -7.32 -4.38 6.61
C ASN A 41 -6.16 -3.50 7.05
N MET A 42 -5.90 -2.48 6.25
CA MET A 42 -4.93 -1.43 6.53
C MET A 42 -5.59 -0.34 7.37
N ASN A 43 -4.90 0.18 8.38
CA ASN A 43 -5.34 1.40 9.06
C ASN A 43 -4.86 2.64 8.30
N VAL A 44 -5.41 3.81 8.65
CA VAL A 44 -5.11 5.08 7.97
C VAL A 44 -3.61 5.42 8.01
N GLU A 45 -2.93 5.16 9.13
CA GLU A 45 -1.49 5.41 9.27
C GLU A 45 -0.64 4.54 8.32
N SER A 46 -0.98 3.25 8.21
CA SER A 46 -0.29 2.34 7.30
C SER A 46 -0.56 2.69 5.83
N ALA A 47 -1.80 3.13 5.54
CA ALA A 47 -2.16 3.63 4.22
C ALA A 47 -1.33 4.85 3.85
N ASP A 48 -1.27 5.84 4.74
CA ASP A 48 -0.47 7.05 4.54
C ASP A 48 1.01 6.72 4.25
N LYS A 49 1.63 5.83 5.04
CA LYS A 49 3.03 5.41 4.83
C LYS A 49 3.25 4.76 3.47
N VAL A 50 2.40 3.82 3.09
CA VAL A 50 2.53 3.07 1.84
C VAL A 50 2.26 3.96 0.63
N PHE A 51 1.19 4.76 0.64
CA PHE A 51 0.85 5.63 -0.47
C PHE A 51 1.88 6.76 -0.66
N LYS A 52 2.47 7.28 0.43
CA LYS A 52 3.63 8.17 0.37
C LYS A 52 4.85 7.49 -0.25
N ALA A 53 5.14 6.24 0.13
CA ALA A 53 6.24 5.46 -0.44
C ALA A 53 6.04 5.15 -1.93
N LEU A 54 4.79 5.05 -2.37
CA LEU A 54 4.41 4.92 -3.77
C LEU A 54 4.31 6.27 -4.50
N HIS A 55 4.53 7.39 -3.81
CA HIS A 55 4.39 8.74 -4.37
C HIS A 55 3.02 9.02 -5.00
N ILE A 56 1.94 8.48 -4.41
CA ILE A 56 0.56 8.74 -4.84
C ILE A 56 -0.30 9.27 -3.70
N SER A 57 -1.31 10.07 -4.05
CA SER A 57 -2.33 10.58 -3.12
C SER A 57 -3.63 9.84 -3.33
N VAL A 58 -4.24 9.37 -2.25
CA VAL A 58 -5.58 8.75 -2.26
C VAL A 58 -6.50 9.60 -1.40
N THR A 59 -7.63 10.02 -1.97
CA THR A 59 -8.68 10.74 -1.25
C THR A 59 -9.75 9.75 -0.78
N ILE A 60 -10.09 9.80 0.51
CA ILE A 60 -11.11 8.93 1.13
C ILE A 60 -12.26 9.81 1.61
N GLY A 61 -13.46 9.62 1.02
CA GLY A 61 -14.66 10.43 1.27
C GLY A 61 -15.03 11.31 0.06
N GLU A 62 -16.31 11.65 -0.05
CA GLU A 62 -16.78 12.68 -0.99
C GLU A 62 -16.51 14.08 -0.42
N GLN A 63 -16.32 15.06 -1.31
CA GLN A 63 -16.26 16.48 -0.96
C GLN A 63 -17.62 17.00 -0.51
#